data_AF-A0A7C9EUE8-F1
#
_entry.id   AF-A0A7C9EUE8-F1
#
_cell.length_a   1.000
_cell.length_b   1.000
_cell.length_c   1.000
_cell.angle_alpha   90.00
_cell.angle_beta   90.00
_cell.angle_gamma   90.00
#
_symmetry.space_group_name_H-M   'P 1'
#
loop_
_entity.id
_entity.type
_entity.pdbx_description
1 polymer ?
#
loop_
_entity_poly.entity_id
_entity_poly.type
_entity_poly.pdbx_seq_one_letter_code
_entity_poly.pdbx_strand_id
1 'polypeptide(L)'
;YGPKFGLVAVDRANNLARIPRPSYYLFSKVATTGVVTREDRERAWNELRWAAKQKKTRPFYRAVDKHGLMYAGGLDEPIWRPFVDRDWRFGHYEMEGLQDPINRFLRFICRPL
;
A
#
# COMPACT_ATOMS: atom_id res chain seq x y z
N TYR A 1 -9.38 17.66 -9.05
CA TYR A 1 -9.16 16.31 -9.61
C TYR A 1 -8.12 15.55 -8.79
N GLY A 2 -8.57 14.80 -7.78
CA GLY A 2 -7.89 13.60 -7.31
C GLY A 2 -8.68 12.36 -7.79
N PRO A 3 -8.30 11.13 -7.38
CA PRO A 3 -6.96 10.59 -7.12
C PRO A 3 -6.04 10.55 -8.37
N LYS A 4 -4.74 10.39 -8.15
CA LYS A 4 -3.73 10.30 -9.24
C LYS A 4 -3.19 8.87 -9.33
N PHE A 5 -3.50 8.17 -10.41
CA PHE A 5 -3.07 6.78 -10.64
C PHE A 5 -1.86 6.64 -11.57
N GLY A 6 -1.68 7.59 -12.50
CA GLY A 6 -0.62 7.53 -13.48
C GLY A 6 0.78 7.64 -12.86
N LEU A 7 1.75 6.96 -13.47
CA LEU A 7 3.18 7.08 -13.14
C LEU A 7 3.73 8.48 -13.47
N VAL A 8 3.04 9.22 -14.35
CA VAL A 8 3.41 10.57 -14.78
C VAL A 8 2.33 11.53 -14.32
N ALA A 9 2.72 12.61 -13.65
CA ALA A 9 1.85 13.73 -13.34
C ALA A 9 1.63 14.59 -14.58
N VAL A 10 0.43 15.17 -14.72
CA VAL A 10 0.12 16.11 -15.80
C VAL A 10 -0.14 17.46 -15.16
N ASP A 11 0.66 18.45 -15.53
CA ASP A 11 0.46 19.85 -15.17
C ASP A 11 -0.55 20.47 -16.15
N ARG A 12 -1.78 20.65 -15.66
CA ARG A 12 -2.87 21.21 -16.48
C ARG A 12 -2.75 22.72 -16.70
N ALA A 13 -2.02 23.41 -15.83
CA ALA A 13 -1.83 24.86 -15.93
C ALA A 13 -0.70 25.21 -16.91
N ASN A 14 0.24 24.28 -17.12
CA ASN A 14 1.39 24.48 -17.98
C ASN A 14 1.36 23.54 -19.20
N ASN A 15 0.47 23.82 -20.16
CA ASN A 15 0.40 23.13 -21.45
C ASN A 15 0.38 21.58 -21.36
N LEU A 16 -0.31 21.02 -20.36
CA LEU A 16 -0.37 19.58 -20.12
C LEU A 16 1.02 18.92 -19.96
N ALA A 17 2.00 19.65 -19.41
CA ALA A 17 3.36 19.14 -19.23
C ALA A 17 3.36 17.84 -18.42
N ARG A 18 4.14 16.86 -18.89
CA ARG A 18 4.22 15.52 -18.33
C ARG A 18 5.45 15.44 -17.41
N ILE A 19 5.22 15.29 -16.12
CA ILE A 19 6.26 15.27 -15.08
C ILE A 19 6.34 13.87 -14.46
N PRO A 20 7.42 13.11 -14.66
CA PRO A 20 7.54 11.74 -14.12
C PRO A 20 7.55 11.74 -12.59
N ARG A 21 6.81 10.81 -11.98
CA ARG A 21 6.82 10.61 -10.52
C ARG A 21 7.94 9.64 -10.15
N PRO A 22 8.35 9.56 -8.87
CA PRO A 22 9.31 8.54 -8.43
C PRO A 22 8.92 7.11 -8.83
N SER A 23 7.62 6.80 -8.83
CA SER A 23 7.10 5.49 -9.27
C SER A 23 7.35 5.21 -10.76
N TYR A 24 7.46 6.23 -11.62
CA TYR A 24 7.80 6.06 -13.03
C TYR A 24 9.18 5.42 -13.21
N TYR A 25 10.18 5.94 -12.49
CA TYR A 25 11.55 5.44 -12.58
C TYR A 25 11.66 4.03 -12.00
N LEU A 26 11.01 3.77 -10.86
CA LEU A 26 10.95 2.43 -10.27
C LEU A 26 10.30 1.43 -11.24
N PHE A 27 9.15 1.78 -11.80
CA PHE A 27 8.45 0.90 -12.75
C PHE A 27 9.27 0.69 -14.03
N SER A 28 9.94 1.74 -14.53
CA SER A 28 10.82 1.63 -15.71
C SER A 28 11.99 0.69 -15.46
N LYS A 29 12.64 0.78 -14.29
CA LYS A 29 13.67 -0.18 -13.87
C LYS A 29 13.13 -1.61 -13.90
N VAL A 30 11.99 -1.85 -13.25
CA VAL A 30 11.40 -3.20 -13.18
C VAL A 30 10.96 -3.72 -14.55
N ALA A 31 10.36 -2.88 -15.39
CA ALA A 31 9.92 -3.26 -16.72
C ALA A 31 11.09 -3.58 -17.67
N THR A 32 12.22 -2.87 -17.53
CA THR A 32 13.42 -3.09 -18.34
C THR A 32 14.24 -4.29 -17.88
N THR A 33 14.38 -4.49 -16.56
CA THR A 33 15.21 -5.58 -16.02
C THR A 33 14.43 -6.86 -15.78
N GLY A 34 13.11 -6.78 -15.59
CA GLY A 34 12.28 -7.89 -15.13
C GLY A 34 12.55 -8.31 -13.68
N VAL A 35 13.35 -7.55 -12.92
CA VAL A 35 13.86 -7.96 -11.60
C VAL A 35 13.44 -6.97 -10.52
N VAL A 36 12.88 -7.51 -9.44
CA VAL A 36 12.67 -6.81 -8.16
C VAL A 36 13.55 -7.47 -7.13
N THR A 37 14.58 -6.78 -6.66
CA THR A 37 15.55 -7.38 -5.72
C THR A 37 14.99 -7.40 -4.30
N ARG A 38 15.67 -8.16 -3.41
CA ARG A 38 15.32 -8.18 -1.99
C ARG A 38 15.51 -6.81 -1.36
N GLU A 39 16.58 -6.10 -1.72
CA GLU A 39 16.93 -4.77 -1.23
C GLU A 39 15.86 -3.74 -1.63
N ASP A 40 15.33 -3.82 -2.86
CA ASP A 40 14.23 -2.96 -3.31
C ASP A 40 12.99 -3.14 -2.41
N ARG A 41 12.65 -4.38 -2.03
CA ARG A 41 11.53 -4.69 -1.12
C ARG A 41 11.78 -4.21 0.30
N GLU A 42 12.98 -4.45 0.83
CA GLU A 42 13.36 -4.04 2.18
C GLU A 42 13.36 -2.51 2.32
N ARG A 43 13.85 -1.79 1.31
CA ARG A 43 13.81 -0.33 1.27
C ARG A 43 12.37 0.20 1.32
N ALA A 44 11.51 -0.28 0.43
CA ALA A 44 10.10 0.14 0.39
C ALA A 44 9.36 -0.20 1.70
N TRP A 45 9.69 -1.34 2.32
CA TRP A 45 9.14 -1.73 3.61
C TRP A 45 9.58 -0.79 4.74
N ASN A 46 10.86 -0.45 4.80
CA ASN A 46 11.41 0.45 5.80
C ASN A 46 10.85 1.87 5.67
N GLU A 47 10.68 2.38 4.45
CA GLU A 47 10.04 3.68 4.20
C GLU A 47 8.61 3.73 4.75
N LEU A 48 7.80 2.69 4.49
CA LEU A 48 6.44 2.61 5.03
C LEU A 48 6.44 2.58 6.56
N ARG A 49 7.30 1.75 7.17
CA ARG A 49 7.38 1.63 8.62
C ARG A 49 7.83 2.93 9.27
N TRP A 50 8.81 3.63 8.69
CA TRP A 50 9.21 4.94 9.17
C TRP A 50 8.09 5.97 9.06
N ALA A 51 7.36 5.99 7.95
CA ALA A 51 6.22 6.89 7.79
C ALA A 51 5.11 6.59 8.81
N ALA A 52 4.82 5.30 9.07
CA ALA A 52 3.85 4.87 10.06
C ALA A 52 4.29 5.21 11.49
N LYS A 53 5.55 4.96 11.86
CA LYS A 53 6.13 5.33 13.16
C LYS A 53 6.08 6.83 13.42
N GLN A 54 6.33 7.64 12.40
CA GLN A 54 6.24 9.10 12.47
C GLN A 54 4.79 9.63 12.43
N LYS A 55 3.78 8.75 12.38
CA LYS A 55 2.36 9.11 12.21
C LYS A 55 2.12 10.06 11.04
N LYS A 56 2.92 9.95 9.97
CA LYS A 56 2.72 10.74 8.77
C LYS A 56 1.34 10.47 8.20
N THR A 57 0.71 11.49 7.64
CA THR A 57 -0.56 11.37 6.94
C THR A 57 -0.34 11.43 5.44
N ARG A 58 -1.28 10.86 4.69
CA ARG A 58 -1.34 10.90 3.23
C ARG A 58 -2.74 11.30 2.77
N PRO A 59 -2.86 11.96 1.61
CA PRO A 59 -4.15 12.24 1.03
C PRO A 59 -4.81 10.94 0.52
N PHE A 60 -6.07 10.75 0.84
CA PHE A 60 -6.90 9.63 0.41
C PHE A 60 -8.22 10.15 -0.16
N TYR A 61 -8.37 10.05 -1.48
CA TYR A 61 -9.53 10.56 -2.21
C TYR A 61 -10.62 9.49 -2.30
N ARG A 62 -11.13 9.06 -1.14
CA ARG A 62 -12.40 8.32 -1.03
C ARG A 62 -13.06 8.70 0.29
N ALA A 63 -14.15 9.44 0.18
CA ALA A 63 -14.96 9.83 1.33
C ALA A 63 -15.65 8.60 1.94
N VAL A 64 -15.81 8.65 3.26
CA VAL A 64 -16.56 7.69 4.05
C VAL A 64 -17.69 8.46 4.72
N ASP A 65 -18.89 7.91 4.73
CA ASP A 65 -20.00 8.54 5.46
C ASP A 65 -19.84 8.38 6.99
N LYS A 66 -20.79 8.99 7.71
CA LYS A 66 -20.95 8.85 9.16
C LYS A 66 -21.17 7.40 9.63
N HIS A 67 -21.52 6.48 8.74
CA HIS A 67 -21.77 5.06 9.04
C HIS A 67 -20.58 4.16 8.69
N GLY A 68 -19.47 4.71 8.19
CA GLY A 68 -18.30 3.94 7.81
C GLY A 68 -18.37 3.35 6.39
N LEU A 69 -19.39 3.68 5.60
CA LEU A 69 -19.53 3.18 4.22
C LEU A 69 -18.65 3.99 3.26
N MET A 70 -17.95 3.25 2.41
CA MET A 70 -17.10 3.81 1.35
C MET A 70 -17.94 4.42 0.22
N TYR A 71 -17.35 5.34 -0.56
CA TYR A 71 -17.95 5.96 -1.76
C TYR A 71 -19.09 6.95 -1.49
N ALA A 72 -19.25 7.39 -0.24
CA ALA A 72 -20.34 8.29 0.13
C ALA A 72 -20.10 9.79 -0.21
N GLY A 73 -19.03 10.11 -0.93
CA GLY A 73 -18.71 11.50 -1.31
C GLY A 73 -17.78 11.59 -2.52
N GLY A 74 -17.51 12.81 -2.95
CA GLY A 74 -16.75 13.11 -4.16
C GLY A 74 -15.26 12.73 -4.09
N LEU A 75 -14.61 12.72 -5.25
CA LEU A 75 -13.16 12.48 -5.41
C LEU A 75 -12.34 13.80 -5.45
N ASP A 76 -13.00 14.91 -5.18
CA ASP A 76 -12.44 16.25 -5.34
C ASP A 76 -11.55 16.64 -4.16
N GLU A 77 -11.94 16.26 -2.95
CA GLU A 77 -11.24 16.58 -1.70
C GLU A 77 -10.60 15.34 -1.07
N PRO A 78 -9.34 15.43 -0.62
CA PRO A 78 -8.69 14.33 0.08
C PRO A 78 -9.07 14.30 1.57
N ILE A 79 -9.24 13.09 2.09
CA ILE A 79 -9.18 12.86 3.54
C ILE A 79 -7.74 12.52 3.90
N TRP A 80 -7.21 13.13 4.96
CA TRP A 80 -5.87 12.81 5.47
C TRP A 80 -5.92 11.54 6.31
N ARG A 81 -5.27 10.48 5.84
CA ARG A 81 -5.17 9.21 6.58
C ARG A 81 -3.75 8.94 7.02
N PRO A 82 -3.52 8.46 8.25
CA PRO A 82 -2.18 8.06 8.68
C PRO A 82 -1.68 6.87 7.86
N PHE A 83 -0.37 6.75 7.72
CA PHE A 83 0.24 5.50 7.30
C PHE A 83 -0.02 4.41 8.34
N VAL A 84 -0.26 3.19 7.86
CA VAL A 84 -0.54 2.02 8.70
C VAL A 84 0.60 1.05 8.52
N ASP A 85 1.12 0.53 9.63
CA ASP A 85 2.13 -0.53 9.63
C ASP A 85 1.44 -1.87 9.36
N ARG A 86 1.11 -2.11 8.08
CA ARG A 86 0.61 -3.41 7.60
C ARG A 86 1.60 -4.00 6.64
N ASP A 87 2.02 -5.23 6.94
CA ASP A 87 2.87 -5.99 6.04
C ASP A 87 2.10 -6.32 4.76
N TRP A 88 2.56 -5.74 3.66
CA TRP A 88 2.03 -5.96 2.32
C TRP A 88 2.94 -6.89 1.51
N ARG A 89 4.08 -7.29 2.07
CA ARG A 89 4.99 -8.24 1.42
C ARG A 89 4.25 -9.57 1.40
N PHE A 90 3.96 -10.08 0.21
CA PHE A 90 3.46 -11.44 0.07
C PHE A 90 4.53 -12.39 0.62
N GLY A 91 4.31 -12.91 1.82
CA GLY A 91 5.03 -14.08 2.30
C GLY A 91 4.64 -15.29 1.46
N HIS A 92 5.38 -16.40 1.59
CA HIS A 92 4.79 -17.68 1.22
C HIS A 92 3.47 -17.81 1.98
N TYR A 93 2.40 -18.16 1.27
CA TYR A 93 1.12 -18.40 1.89
C TYR A 93 1.31 -19.57 2.86
N GLU A 94 1.56 -19.28 4.14
CA GLU A 94 1.37 -20.27 5.19
C GLU A 94 -0.13 -20.48 5.23
N MET A 95 -0.59 -21.55 4.58
CA MET A 95 -1.92 -22.07 4.86
C MET A 95 -1.94 -22.26 6.37
N GLU A 96 -2.72 -21.46 7.10
CA GLU A 96 -3.03 -21.72 8.51
C GLU A 96 -3.84 -23.04 8.66
N GLY A 97 -3.66 -24.03 7.77
CA GLY A 97 -4.42 -25.27 7.63
C GLY A 97 -5.93 -25.05 7.69
N LEU A 98 -6.67 -26.10 7.98
CA LEU A 98 -8.10 -26.00 8.26
C LEU A 98 -8.29 -25.26 9.61
N GLN A 99 -9.07 -24.18 9.60
CA GLN A 99 -9.41 -23.40 10.80
C GLN A 99 -10.62 -24.01 11.56
N ASP A 100 -10.66 -25.33 11.68
CA ASP A 100 -11.64 -25.98 12.54
C ASP A 100 -11.17 -25.97 14.00
N PRO A 101 -12.09 -26.09 14.98
CA PRO A 101 -11.77 -26.04 16.39
C PRO A 101 -10.72 -27.07 16.83
N ILE A 102 -10.68 -28.25 16.18
CA ILE A 102 -9.79 -29.36 16.55
C ILE A 102 -8.36 -29.07 16.06
N ASN A 103 -8.20 -28.68 14.79
CA ASN A 103 -6.88 -28.30 14.26
C ASN A 103 -6.29 -27.06 14.94
N ARG A 104 -7.14 -26.14 15.41
CA ARG A 104 -6.69 -24.97 16.17
C ARG A 104 -6.19 -25.36 17.55
N PHE A 105 -6.87 -26.29 18.22
CA PHE A 105 -6.47 -26.82 19.52
C PHE A 105 -5.18 -27.64 19.44
N LEU A 106 -5.06 -28.54 18.46
CA LEU A 106 -3.85 -29.34 18.24
C LEU A 106 -2.62 -28.48 17.98
N ARG A 107 -2.76 -27.42 17.17
CA ARG A 107 -1.66 -26.47 16.94
C ARG A 107 -1.25 -25.70 18.17
N PHE A 108 -2.17 -25.41 19.08
CA PHE A 108 -1.84 -24.74 20.32
C PHE A 108 -0.96 -25.64 21.20
N ILE A 109 -1.26 -26.94 21.25
CA ILE A 109 -0.51 -27.91 22.05
C ILE A 109 0.83 -28.30 21.42
N CYS A 110 0.87 -28.44 20.09
CA CYS A 110 2.04 -28.97 19.38
C CYS A 110 3.03 -27.90 18.89
N ARG A 111 2.88 -26.63 19.30
CA ARG A 111 3.88 -25.60 18.94
C ARG A 111 5.19 -25.88 19.70
N PRO A 112 6.33 -26.05 19.01
CA PRO A 112 7.62 -26.13 19.69
C PRO A 112 7.94 -24.79 20.36
N LEU A 113 8.63 -24.85 21.51
CA LEU A 113 9.16 -23.70 22.25
C LEU A 113 10.23 -22.95 21.44
#